data_AF-A0A0D1ZJM6-F1
#
_entry.id   AF-A0A0D1ZJM6-F1
#
_cell.length_a   1.000
_cell.length_b   1.000
_cell.length_c   1.000
_cell.angle_alpha   90.00
_cell.angle_beta   90.00
_cell.angle_gamma   90.00
#
_symmetry.space_group_name_H-M   'P 1'
#
loop_
_entity.id
_entity.type
_entity.pdbx_description
1 polymer ?
#
loop_
_entity_poly.entity_id
_entity_poly.type
_entity_poly.pdbx_seq_one_letter_code
_entity_poly.pdbx_strand_id
1 'polypeptide(L)'
;MAPKRPSVDDSEDGRAQKRSFAVWDNIITVTVGPEKQEEKAVHLPEDNPAGFAIIVEWLYADKIAENLDWGCMLRAYNAARRFGMSDLQNALVDVLRAQFVSWKLNPEWASYFWKNTIEGCPLRKLVLDLFYHQVLRKPDAYKKGADAAEANGKYVTEMEQLTANAQLVTALFWRFADPADRPSKEAFKMNTCFYHVHEDGKECT
;
A
#
# COMPACT_ATOMS: atom_id res chain seq x y z
N MET A 1 -71.68 16.59 -11.16
CA MET A 1 -70.80 16.63 -12.36
C MET A 1 -69.37 16.33 -11.94
N ALA A 2 -68.59 15.74 -12.84
CA ALA A 2 -67.12 15.57 -12.80
C ALA A 2 -66.60 16.04 -14.20
N PRO A 3 -65.28 16.23 -14.49
CA PRO A 3 -64.04 15.79 -13.81
C PRO A 3 -63.32 17.01 -13.15
N LYS A 4 -61.98 17.27 -13.09
CA LYS A 4 -60.76 16.71 -13.72
C LYS A 4 -59.48 17.11 -12.94
N ARG A 5 -58.31 16.59 -13.36
CA ARG A 5 -56.92 17.05 -13.10
C ARG A 5 -56.17 17.30 -14.43
N PRO A 6 -55.08 18.12 -14.49
CA PRO A 6 -53.69 17.82 -14.05
C PRO A 6 -53.32 18.32 -12.62
N SER A 7 -52.11 18.22 -12.01
CA SER A 7 -50.76 17.62 -12.26
C SER A 7 -49.66 18.35 -13.09
N VAL A 8 -48.39 17.96 -12.82
CA VAL A 8 -47.05 18.42 -13.31
C VAL A 8 -46.30 19.50 -12.49
N ASP A 9 -45.61 19.02 -11.43
CA ASP A 9 -44.14 18.97 -11.21
C ASP A 9 -43.21 20.20 -10.91
N ASP A 10 -42.16 19.85 -10.13
CA ASP A 10 -40.78 20.37 -9.94
C ASP A 10 -40.46 21.80 -9.46
N SER A 11 -39.74 21.89 -8.32
CA SER A 11 -38.25 21.89 -8.33
C SER A 11 -37.64 21.66 -6.93
N GLU A 12 -36.39 21.18 -6.87
CA GLU A 12 -35.65 20.85 -5.64
C GLU A 12 -34.55 21.88 -5.30
N ASP A 13 -34.31 22.14 -4.01
CA ASP A 13 -32.98 22.32 -3.39
C ASP A 13 -33.13 22.31 -1.85
N GLY A 14 -32.20 21.90 -0.98
CA GLY A 14 -30.82 21.45 -1.20
C GLY A 14 -30.11 21.21 0.14
N ARG A 15 -30.50 20.17 0.91
CA ARG A 15 -30.07 20.02 2.32
C ARG A 15 -28.99 18.95 2.52
N ALA A 16 -27.75 19.41 2.69
CA ALA A 16 -26.57 18.56 2.88
C ALA A 16 -26.74 17.47 3.97
N GLN A 17 -26.71 16.20 3.55
CA GLN A 17 -26.75 15.05 4.45
C GLN A 17 -25.38 14.79 5.08
N LYS A 18 -25.29 14.87 6.40
CA LYS A 18 -24.10 14.44 7.15
C LYS A 18 -24.12 12.91 7.28
N ARG A 19 -23.13 12.24 6.70
CA ARG A 19 -22.78 10.86 7.00
C ARG A 19 -21.70 10.85 8.09
N SER A 20 -21.67 9.83 8.94
CA SER A 20 -20.74 9.73 10.08
C SER A 20 -20.20 8.31 10.19
N PHE A 21 -18.88 8.18 10.25
CA PHE A 21 -18.19 6.92 10.51
C PHE A 21 -17.84 6.82 12.01
N ALA A 22 -17.94 5.61 12.56
CA ALA A 22 -17.46 5.29 13.90
C ALA A 22 -16.63 4.02 13.83
N VAL A 23 -15.45 4.04 14.46
CA VAL A 23 -14.52 2.91 14.51
C VAL A 23 -14.35 2.51 15.96
N TRP A 24 -14.69 1.26 16.28
CA TRP A 24 -14.50 0.64 17.59
C TRP A 24 -13.95 -0.78 17.37
N ASP A 25 -13.04 -1.19 18.26
CA ASP A 25 -12.30 -2.47 18.32
C ASP A 25 -12.58 -3.49 17.19
N ASN A 26 -11.73 -3.46 16.16
CA ASN A 26 -11.67 -4.42 15.04
C ASN A 26 -12.95 -4.57 14.19
N ILE A 27 -13.97 -3.70 14.36
CA ILE A 27 -15.19 -3.72 13.56
C ILE A 27 -15.30 -2.43 12.74
N ILE A 28 -15.54 -2.62 11.43
CA ILE A 28 -15.90 -1.56 10.50
C ILE A 28 -17.42 -1.61 10.32
N THR A 29 -18.13 -0.56 10.73
CA THR A 29 -19.58 -0.45 10.55
C THR A 29 -19.88 0.76 9.66
N VAL A 30 -20.58 0.51 8.54
CA VAL A 30 -21.05 1.55 7.62
C VAL A 30 -22.58 1.60 7.68
N THR A 31 -23.13 2.73 8.13
CA THR A 31 -24.58 2.97 8.18
C THR A 31 -25.02 3.93 7.07
N VAL A 32 -26.16 3.65 6.44
CA VAL A 32 -26.64 4.38 5.26
C VAL A 32 -28.11 4.76 5.40
N GLY A 33 -28.35 6.04 5.67
CA GLY A 33 -29.69 6.66 5.64
C GLY A 33 -30.54 6.47 6.90
N PRO A 34 -31.35 7.46 7.30
CA PRO A 34 -32.40 7.28 8.28
C PRO A 34 -33.68 6.69 7.64
N GLU A 35 -34.50 6.06 8.48
CA GLU A 35 -35.82 5.48 8.19
C GLU A 35 -35.90 4.08 7.55
N LYS A 36 -36.06 3.08 8.44
CA LYS A 36 -36.77 1.80 8.19
C LYS A 36 -36.29 0.95 6.99
N GLN A 37 -34.98 0.88 6.79
CA GLN A 37 -34.36 -0.28 6.15
C GLN A 37 -33.63 -1.11 7.21
N GLU A 38 -33.50 -2.42 6.95
CA GLU A 38 -32.69 -3.33 7.75
C GLU A 38 -31.24 -2.83 7.82
N GLU A 39 -30.56 -3.00 8.96
CA GLU A 39 -29.14 -2.63 9.09
C GLU A 39 -28.28 -3.52 8.18
N LYS A 40 -28.01 -3.04 6.97
CA LYS A 40 -27.13 -3.67 5.98
C LYS A 40 -25.65 -3.45 6.35
N ALA A 41 -25.28 -3.88 7.55
CA ALA A 41 -23.89 -3.95 7.99
C ALA A 41 -23.15 -5.05 7.21
N VAL A 42 -22.00 -4.70 6.64
CA VAL A 42 -21.09 -5.66 5.99
C VAL A 42 -19.93 -5.90 6.93
N HIS A 43 -19.84 -7.10 7.50
CA HIS A 43 -18.76 -7.47 8.41
C HIS A 43 -17.54 -7.96 7.63
N LEU A 44 -16.42 -7.25 7.77
CA LEU A 44 -15.12 -7.59 7.14
C LEU A 44 -14.07 -7.94 8.21
N PRO A 45 -14.16 -9.12 8.87
CA PRO A 45 -13.28 -9.48 9.99
C PRO A 45 -11.82 -9.72 9.57
N GLU A 46 -11.55 -9.87 8.27
CA GLU A 46 -10.18 -9.98 7.73
C GLU A 46 -9.56 -8.62 7.33
N ASP A 47 -10.30 -7.50 7.46
CA ASP A 47 -9.82 -6.17 7.11
C ASP A 47 -9.51 -5.36 8.37
N ASN A 48 -8.30 -4.80 8.43
CA ASN A 48 -7.90 -3.94 9.53
C ASN A 48 -8.53 -2.55 9.37
N PRO A 49 -9.18 -1.96 10.39
CA PRO A 49 -9.87 -0.67 10.26
C PRO A 49 -9.02 0.47 9.70
N ALA A 50 -7.73 0.57 10.05
CA ALA A 50 -6.85 1.62 9.54
C ALA A 50 -6.41 1.38 8.07
N GLY A 51 -6.26 0.12 7.66
CA GLY A 51 -6.06 -0.23 6.25
C GLY A 51 -7.30 0.01 5.40
N PHE A 52 -8.49 -0.27 5.94
CA PHE A 52 -9.77 -0.07 5.26
C PHE A 52 -10.18 1.41 5.19
N ALA A 53 -9.82 2.23 6.18
CA ALA A 53 -10.06 3.68 6.15
C ALA A 53 -9.48 4.34 4.88
N ILE A 54 -8.29 3.92 4.43
CA ILE A 54 -7.67 4.40 3.19
C ILE A 54 -8.49 4.05 1.95
N ILE A 55 -9.17 2.90 1.94
CA ILE A 55 -10.07 2.46 0.86
C ILE A 55 -11.33 3.33 0.84
N VAL A 56 -11.87 3.66 2.01
CA VAL A 56 -13.01 4.57 2.16
C VAL A 56 -12.63 5.99 1.72
N GLU A 57 -11.47 6.50 2.12
CA GLU A 57 -10.94 7.79 1.67
C GLU A 57 -10.79 7.82 0.14
N TRP A 58 -10.20 6.79 -0.46
CA TRP A 58 -10.09 6.65 -1.92
C TRP A 58 -11.47 6.69 -2.60
N LEU A 59 -12.41 5.83 -2.18
CA LEU A 59 -13.74 5.70 -2.79
C LEU A 59 -14.61 6.97 -2.68
N TYR A 60 -14.35 7.86 -1.71
CA TYR A 60 -15.14 9.07 -1.49
C TYR A 60 -14.42 10.39 -1.85
N ALA A 61 -13.10 10.39 -1.98
CA ALA A 61 -12.31 11.60 -2.24
C ALA A 61 -11.35 11.51 -3.45
N ASP A 62 -11.23 10.34 -4.08
CA ASP A 62 -10.31 10.04 -5.21
C ASP A 62 -8.84 10.35 -4.89
N LYS A 63 -8.47 10.23 -3.60
CA LYS A 63 -7.21 10.70 -3.02
C LYS A 63 -6.74 9.81 -1.89
N ILE A 64 -5.43 9.88 -1.62
CA ILE A 64 -4.73 9.21 -0.53
C ILE A 64 -3.91 10.26 0.21
N ALA A 65 -3.78 10.15 1.54
CA ALA A 65 -2.87 11.00 2.29
C ALA A 65 -1.41 10.74 1.90
N GLU A 66 -0.62 11.79 1.68
CA GLU A 66 0.80 11.66 1.27
C GLU A 66 1.70 11.02 2.35
N ASN A 67 1.29 11.11 3.63
CA ASN A 67 2.08 10.70 4.80
C ASN A 67 1.43 9.54 5.55
N LEU A 68 1.01 8.48 4.83
CA LEU A 68 0.54 7.24 5.44
C LEU A 68 1.65 6.45 6.16
N ASP A 69 1.28 5.77 7.25
CA ASP A 69 2.08 4.69 7.83
C ASP A 69 2.24 3.53 6.83
N TRP A 70 3.45 2.96 6.77
CA TRP A 70 3.80 1.87 5.86
C TRP A 70 3.03 0.57 6.17
N GLY A 71 2.72 0.31 7.44
CA GLY A 71 1.91 -0.82 7.87
C GLY A 71 0.44 -0.66 7.46
N CYS A 72 -0.07 0.57 7.45
CA CYS A 72 -1.39 0.89 6.90
C CYS A 72 -1.39 0.82 5.36
N MET A 73 -0.37 1.36 4.67
CA MET A 73 -0.25 1.26 3.21
C MET A 73 -0.24 -0.19 2.71
N LEU A 74 0.55 -1.08 3.35
CA LEU A 74 0.59 -2.49 2.92
C LEU A 74 -0.74 -3.20 3.17
N ARG A 75 -1.44 -2.88 4.27
CA ARG A 75 -2.78 -3.42 4.53
C ARG A 75 -3.81 -2.91 3.51
N ALA A 76 -3.78 -1.61 3.19
CA ALA A 76 -4.62 -1.03 2.14
C ALA A 76 -4.32 -1.62 0.76
N TYR A 77 -3.05 -1.82 0.39
CA TYR A 77 -2.65 -2.43 -0.89
C TYR A 77 -3.14 -3.88 -1.02
N ASN A 78 -3.04 -4.67 0.05
CA ASN A 78 -3.53 -6.04 0.07
C ASN A 78 -5.06 -6.12 0.01
N ALA A 79 -5.77 -5.20 0.69
CA ALA A 79 -7.22 -5.13 0.64
C ALA A 79 -7.72 -4.63 -0.74
N ALA A 80 -7.09 -3.58 -1.30
CA ALA A 80 -7.32 -3.13 -2.68
C ALA A 80 -7.14 -4.29 -3.69
N ARG A 81 -6.10 -5.12 -3.52
CA ARG A 81 -5.93 -6.36 -4.30
C ARG A 81 -7.09 -7.34 -4.14
N ARG A 82 -7.60 -7.54 -2.91
CA ARG A 82 -8.78 -8.41 -2.67
C ARG A 82 -10.04 -7.89 -3.34
N PHE A 83 -10.19 -6.58 -3.47
CA PHE A 83 -11.35 -5.92 -4.06
C PHE A 83 -11.21 -5.57 -5.56
N GLY A 84 -10.10 -5.94 -6.21
CA GLY A 84 -9.86 -5.63 -7.64
C GLY A 84 -9.63 -4.13 -7.92
N MET A 85 -9.11 -3.38 -6.95
CA MET A 85 -8.93 -1.93 -7.04
C MET A 85 -7.50 -1.59 -7.50
N SER A 86 -7.15 -1.96 -8.74
CA SER A 86 -5.80 -1.77 -9.30
C SER A 86 -5.31 -0.32 -9.26
N ASP A 87 -6.19 0.68 -9.47
CA ASP A 87 -5.81 2.10 -9.41
C ASP A 87 -5.38 2.54 -7.99
N LEU A 88 -6.06 2.04 -6.95
CA LEU A 88 -5.66 2.27 -5.56
C LEU A 88 -4.34 1.55 -5.23
N GLN A 89 -4.08 0.37 -5.80
CA GLN A 89 -2.77 -0.27 -5.67
C GLN A 89 -1.64 0.57 -6.29
N ASN A 90 -1.91 1.21 -7.43
CA ASN A 90 -0.96 2.06 -8.16
C ASN A 90 -0.68 3.38 -7.43
N ALA A 91 -1.73 4.06 -6.96
CA ALA A 91 -1.61 5.28 -6.17
C ALA A 91 -0.86 5.03 -4.83
N LEU A 92 -1.10 3.89 -4.16
CA LEU A 92 -0.34 3.49 -2.97
C LEU A 92 1.14 3.22 -3.27
N VAL A 93 1.46 2.65 -4.43
CA VAL A 93 2.84 2.47 -4.89
C VAL A 93 3.53 3.82 -5.11
N ASP A 94 2.85 4.80 -5.70
CA ASP A 94 3.44 6.11 -5.97
C ASP A 94 3.62 6.96 -4.69
N VAL A 95 2.69 6.90 -3.74
CA VAL A 95 2.86 7.48 -2.39
C VAL A 95 4.07 6.87 -1.69
N LEU A 96 4.19 5.53 -1.68
CA LEU A 96 5.33 4.83 -1.08
C LEU A 96 6.66 5.25 -1.72
N ARG A 97 6.71 5.36 -3.05
CA ARG A 97 7.89 5.83 -3.79
C ARG A 97 8.26 7.26 -3.43
N ALA A 98 7.30 8.17 -3.32
CA ALA A 98 7.53 9.56 -2.95
C ALA A 98 8.13 9.68 -1.54
N GLN A 99 7.58 8.95 -0.57
CA GLN A 99 8.12 8.91 0.80
C GLN A 99 9.59 8.42 0.83
N PHE A 100 9.93 7.39 0.03
CA PHE A 100 11.30 6.85 -0.04
C PHE A 100 12.36 7.77 -0.65
N VAL A 101 11.99 8.93 -1.22
CA VAL A 101 12.97 10.01 -1.50
C VAL A 101 13.61 10.52 -0.20
N SER A 102 12.84 10.54 0.90
CA SER A 102 13.27 11.03 2.21
C SER A 102 13.59 9.93 3.23
N TRP A 103 12.90 8.78 3.15
CA TRP A 103 12.98 7.71 4.15
C TRP A 103 14.12 6.70 3.88
N LYS A 104 14.38 5.84 4.88
CA LYS A 104 15.37 4.76 4.80
C LYS A 104 14.70 3.43 5.14
N LEU A 105 14.88 2.45 4.27
CA LEU A 105 14.32 1.10 4.41
C LEU A 105 15.29 0.23 5.22
N ASN A 106 14.84 -0.28 6.37
CA ASN A 106 15.61 -1.23 7.16
C ASN A 106 15.34 -2.69 6.70
N PRO A 107 16.15 -3.68 7.14
CA PRO A 107 15.96 -5.08 6.74
C PRO A 107 14.66 -5.70 7.28
N GLU A 108 14.19 -5.22 8.44
CA GLU A 108 12.91 -5.61 9.05
C GLU A 108 11.73 -5.29 8.13
N TRP A 109 11.64 -4.05 7.61
CA TRP A 109 10.59 -3.66 6.67
C TRP A 109 10.65 -4.50 5.39
N ALA A 110 11.84 -4.68 4.80
CA ALA A 110 11.99 -5.54 3.62
C ALA A 110 11.49 -6.97 3.89
N SER A 111 11.78 -7.51 5.07
CA SER A 111 11.29 -8.82 5.54
C SER A 111 9.78 -8.84 5.77
N TYR A 112 9.20 -7.77 6.33
CA TYR A 112 7.76 -7.65 6.57
C TYR A 112 6.98 -7.52 5.26
N PHE A 113 7.42 -6.67 4.33
CA PHE A 113 6.82 -6.55 3.00
C PHE A 113 6.93 -7.88 2.23
N TRP A 114 8.07 -8.58 2.29
CA TRP A 114 8.17 -9.93 1.69
C TRP A 114 7.16 -10.90 2.29
N LYS A 115 7.07 -10.99 3.63
CA LYS A 115 6.17 -11.92 4.34
C LYS A 115 4.68 -11.63 4.11
N ASN A 116 4.31 -10.35 3.98
CA ASN A 116 2.91 -9.92 3.93
C ASN A 116 2.47 -9.45 2.53
N THR A 117 3.21 -9.78 1.46
CA THR A 117 2.76 -9.63 0.06
C THR A 117 2.67 -11.00 -0.61
N ILE A 118 1.94 -11.11 -1.72
CA ILE A 118 2.04 -12.28 -2.61
C ILE A 118 3.35 -12.23 -3.43
N GLU A 119 3.84 -13.40 -3.84
CA GLU A 119 4.99 -13.52 -4.73
C GLU A 119 4.73 -12.89 -6.10
N GLY A 120 5.80 -12.42 -6.76
CA GLY A 120 5.75 -11.74 -8.06
C GLY A 120 5.12 -10.34 -8.07
N CYS A 121 4.42 -9.90 -7.03
CA CYS A 121 3.66 -8.64 -7.10
C CYS A 121 4.55 -7.38 -7.22
N PRO A 122 4.08 -6.32 -7.90
CA PRO A 122 4.91 -5.13 -8.17
C PRO A 122 5.43 -4.42 -6.92
N LEU A 123 4.64 -4.36 -5.84
CA LEU A 123 5.06 -3.79 -4.56
C LEU A 123 6.25 -4.56 -3.93
N ARG A 124 6.22 -5.90 -3.98
CA ARG A 124 7.34 -6.72 -3.49
C ARG A 124 8.61 -6.44 -4.29
N LYS A 125 8.51 -6.33 -5.62
CA LYS A 125 9.62 -5.97 -6.51
C LYS A 125 10.20 -4.59 -6.16
N LEU A 126 9.35 -3.58 -6.02
CA LEU A 126 9.74 -2.21 -5.63
C LEU A 126 10.53 -2.17 -4.32
N VAL A 127 10.04 -2.84 -3.28
CA VAL A 127 10.69 -2.82 -1.95
C VAL A 127 12.09 -3.46 -2.00
N LEU A 128 12.26 -4.53 -2.78
CA LEU A 128 13.57 -5.18 -2.96
C LEU A 128 14.54 -4.30 -3.76
N ASP A 129 14.07 -3.63 -4.81
CA ASP A 129 14.88 -2.74 -5.63
C ASP A 129 15.32 -1.50 -4.82
N LEU A 130 14.41 -0.93 -4.02
CA LEU A 130 14.73 0.12 -3.05
C LEU A 130 15.73 -0.33 -2.00
N PHE A 131 15.59 -1.55 -1.47
CA PHE A 131 16.51 -2.10 -0.46
C PHE A 131 17.91 -2.30 -1.05
N TYR A 132 17.99 -2.87 -2.24
CA TYR A 132 19.22 -3.04 -3.02
C TYR A 132 20.01 -1.73 -3.16
N HIS A 133 19.36 -0.63 -3.58
CA HIS A 133 20.02 0.67 -3.68
C HIS A 133 20.46 1.24 -2.33
N GLN A 134 19.76 0.94 -1.22
CA GLN A 134 20.17 1.44 0.10
C GLN A 134 21.36 0.66 0.67
N VAL A 135 21.42 -0.65 0.45
CA VAL A 135 22.60 -1.48 0.75
C VAL A 135 23.80 -1.01 -0.08
N LEU A 136 23.65 -0.77 -1.39
CA LEU A 136 24.72 -0.20 -2.22
C LEU A 136 25.18 1.19 -1.77
N ARG A 137 24.25 2.06 -1.35
CA ARG A 137 24.57 3.44 -0.97
C ARG A 137 25.31 3.55 0.37
N LYS A 138 25.11 2.60 1.28
CA LYS A 138 25.74 2.57 2.62
C LYS A 138 26.00 1.13 3.11
N PRO A 139 26.88 0.35 2.47
CA PRO A 139 27.13 -1.05 2.84
C PRO A 139 27.62 -1.19 4.29
N ASP A 140 28.38 -0.21 4.79
CA ASP A 140 28.87 -0.18 6.17
C ASP A 140 27.75 -0.10 7.23
N ALA A 141 26.53 0.29 6.86
CA ALA A 141 25.38 0.27 7.77
C ALA A 141 24.77 -1.12 7.95
N TYR A 142 25.15 -2.09 7.12
CA TYR A 142 24.57 -3.44 7.07
C TYR A 142 25.62 -4.56 7.33
N LYS A 143 26.92 -4.26 7.22
CA LYS A 143 28.00 -5.21 7.47
C LYS A 143 28.39 -5.26 8.96
N LYS A 144 28.78 -6.46 9.43
CA LYS A 144 29.42 -6.67 10.73
C LYS A 144 30.84 -6.10 10.70
N GLY A 145 31.36 -5.64 11.84
CA GLY A 145 32.78 -5.34 11.98
C GLY A 145 33.61 -6.61 11.74
N ALA A 146 34.79 -6.49 11.14
CA ALA A 146 35.71 -7.61 10.94
C ALA A 146 36.29 -8.10 12.28
N ASP A 147 36.64 -7.14 13.15
CA ASP A 147 37.19 -7.36 14.48
C ASP A 147 36.27 -6.77 15.57
N ALA A 148 36.41 -7.27 16.81
CA ALA A 148 35.66 -6.78 17.97
C ALA A 148 35.95 -5.30 18.36
N ALA A 149 36.93 -4.67 17.73
CA ALA A 149 37.24 -3.25 17.87
C ALA A 149 36.48 -2.36 16.85
N GLU A 150 35.92 -2.93 15.78
CA GLU A 150 35.08 -2.21 14.83
C GLU A 150 33.63 -2.13 15.33
N ALA A 151 33.02 -0.95 15.20
CA ALA A 151 31.60 -0.80 15.47
C ALA A 151 30.77 -1.50 14.38
N ASN A 152 29.87 -2.41 14.78
CA ASN A 152 28.94 -3.07 13.86
C ASN A 152 28.06 -2.04 13.14
N GLY A 153 27.76 -2.32 11.86
CA GLY A 153 26.78 -1.56 11.10
C GLY A 153 25.42 -1.50 11.81
N LYS A 154 24.74 -0.35 11.70
CA LYS A 154 23.49 -0.06 12.41
C LYS A 154 22.44 -1.19 12.33
N TYR A 155 22.36 -1.87 11.18
CA TYR A 155 21.31 -2.82 10.84
C TYR A 155 21.79 -4.29 10.83
N VAL A 156 22.92 -4.60 11.48
CA VAL A 156 23.53 -5.95 11.41
C VAL A 156 22.62 -7.04 11.98
N THR A 157 21.95 -6.79 13.10
CA THR A 157 21.07 -7.79 13.72
C THR A 157 19.80 -8.02 12.89
N GLU A 158 19.23 -6.98 12.29
CA GLU A 158 18.10 -7.10 11.36
C GLU A 158 18.52 -7.76 10.04
N MET A 159 19.78 -7.59 9.60
CA MET A 159 20.35 -8.35 8.48
C MET A 159 20.53 -9.84 8.83
N GLU A 160 21.05 -10.17 10.01
CA GLU A 160 21.15 -11.55 10.48
C GLU A 160 19.76 -12.23 10.51
N GLN A 161 18.73 -11.51 10.98
CA GLN A 161 17.33 -11.98 10.93
C GLN A 161 16.80 -12.12 9.49
N LEU A 162 17.06 -11.14 8.60
CA LEU A 162 16.69 -11.23 7.18
C LEU A 162 17.34 -12.45 6.52
N THR A 163 18.59 -12.77 6.86
CA THR A 163 19.31 -13.92 6.28
C THR A 163 18.72 -15.29 6.63
N ALA A 164 17.87 -15.38 7.66
CA ALA A 164 17.12 -16.62 7.94
C ALA A 164 16.04 -16.92 6.87
N ASN A 165 15.61 -15.93 6.08
CA ASN A 165 14.64 -16.12 5.00
C ASN A 165 15.37 -16.39 3.67
N ALA A 166 15.68 -17.66 3.40
CA ALA A 166 16.42 -18.09 2.21
C ALA A 166 15.82 -17.62 0.87
N GLN A 167 14.49 -17.51 0.76
CA GLN A 167 13.84 -17.01 -0.46
C GLN A 167 14.11 -15.52 -0.68
N LEU A 168 13.95 -14.70 0.37
CA LEU A 168 14.25 -13.26 0.35
C LEU A 168 15.74 -13.00 0.09
N VAL A 169 16.63 -13.78 0.72
CA VAL A 169 18.08 -13.73 0.45
C VAL A 169 18.37 -14.03 -1.01
N THR A 170 17.76 -15.07 -1.58
CA THR A 170 17.96 -15.45 -2.99
C THR A 170 17.46 -14.35 -3.94
N ALA A 171 16.28 -13.79 -3.69
CA ALA A 171 15.70 -12.69 -4.48
C ALA A 171 16.51 -11.38 -4.39
N LEU A 172 17.21 -11.14 -3.28
CA LEU A 172 18.16 -10.04 -3.16
C LEU A 172 19.50 -10.35 -3.82
N PHE A 173 20.04 -11.57 -3.63
CA PHE A 173 21.32 -12.01 -4.19
C PHE A 173 21.38 -11.82 -5.71
N TRP A 174 20.35 -12.24 -6.45
CA TRP A 174 20.34 -12.11 -7.91
C TRP A 174 20.42 -10.66 -8.40
N ARG A 175 19.86 -9.68 -7.69
CA ARG A 175 20.00 -8.24 -8.02
C ARG A 175 21.45 -7.75 -7.93
N PHE A 176 22.27 -8.36 -7.08
CA PHE A 176 23.71 -8.11 -7.02
C PHE A 176 24.46 -8.93 -8.08
N ALA A 177 24.18 -10.23 -8.17
CA ALA A 177 24.94 -11.18 -8.97
C ALA A 177 24.71 -11.06 -10.49
N ASP A 178 23.45 -10.99 -10.94
CA ASP A 178 23.09 -10.96 -12.35
C ASP A 178 22.84 -9.51 -12.84
N PRO A 179 23.49 -9.07 -13.93
CA PRO A 179 23.17 -7.79 -14.57
C PRO A 179 21.72 -7.66 -15.09
N ALA A 180 21.01 -8.76 -15.36
CA ALA A 180 19.64 -8.76 -15.86
C ALA A 180 18.58 -8.52 -14.77
N ASP A 181 18.78 -9.08 -13.56
CA ASP A 181 17.95 -8.81 -12.37
C ASP A 181 18.28 -7.47 -11.70
N ARG A 182 19.32 -6.76 -12.17
CA ARG A 182 19.79 -5.53 -11.55
C ARG A 182 18.89 -4.33 -11.88
N PRO A 183 18.37 -3.60 -10.87
CA PRO A 183 17.66 -2.35 -11.09
C PRO A 183 18.53 -1.31 -11.83
N SER A 184 18.09 -0.88 -13.00
CA SER A 184 18.91 -0.09 -13.94
C SER A 184 19.09 1.39 -13.55
N LYS A 185 18.22 1.90 -12.68
CA LYS A 185 18.26 3.22 -12.05
C LYS A 185 17.67 3.10 -10.64
N GLU A 186 17.92 4.07 -9.77
CA GLU A 186 17.27 4.14 -8.45
C GLU A 186 15.75 3.95 -8.59
N ALA A 187 15.19 2.91 -7.97
CA ALA A 187 13.80 2.48 -8.16
C ALA A 187 12.76 3.61 -8.03
N PHE A 188 12.94 4.53 -7.07
CA PHE A 188 12.06 5.70 -6.88
C PHE A 188 12.11 6.73 -8.03
N LYS A 189 13.11 6.64 -8.93
CA LYS A 189 13.29 7.45 -10.15
C LYS A 189 13.00 6.70 -11.46
N MET A 190 12.62 5.43 -11.43
CA MET A 190 12.17 4.70 -12.63
C MET A 190 10.76 5.17 -13.05
N ASN A 191 10.27 4.81 -14.24
CA ASN A 191 8.87 5.11 -14.60
C ASN A 191 7.90 4.49 -13.58
N THR A 192 6.76 5.11 -13.31
CA THR A 192 5.75 4.65 -12.34
C THR A 192 5.22 3.25 -12.70
N CYS A 193 4.78 3.11 -13.95
CA CYS A 193 4.32 1.88 -14.63
C CYS A 193 5.10 0.60 -14.28
N PHE A 194 6.44 0.65 -14.16
CA PHE A 194 7.28 -0.55 -13.90
C PHE A 194 7.00 -1.24 -12.54
N TYR A 195 6.29 -0.55 -11.64
CA TYR A 195 5.83 -1.05 -10.35
C TYR A 195 4.30 -0.98 -10.17
N HIS A 196 3.53 -0.76 -11.24
CA HIS A 196 2.07 -0.70 -11.22
C HIS A 196 1.44 -2.05 -11.62
N VAL A 197 0.14 -2.18 -11.35
CA VAL A 197 -0.75 -3.27 -11.76
C VAL A 197 -1.60 -2.79 -12.92
N HIS A 198 -1.68 -3.58 -13.99
CA HIS A 198 -2.42 -3.27 -15.21
C HIS A 198 -3.22 -4.48 -15.66
N GLU A 199 -4.55 -4.39 -15.66
CA GLU A 199 -5.42 -5.55 -15.92
C GLU A 199 -5.45 -5.97 -17.40
N ASP A 200 -5.21 -5.03 -18.31
CA ASP A 200 -5.14 -5.24 -19.77
C ASP A 200 -3.71 -5.19 -20.33
N GLY A 201 -2.67 -5.07 -19.49
CA GLY A 201 -1.29 -4.84 -19.94
C GLY A 201 -1.05 -3.46 -20.58
N LYS A 202 -1.99 -2.51 -20.44
CA LYS A 202 -1.84 -1.10 -20.82
C LYS A 202 -0.80 -0.43 -19.91
N GLU A 203 0.17 0.29 -20.48
CA GLU A 203 1.11 1.12 -19.70
C GLU A 203 0.44 2.40 -19.17
N CYS A 204 1.06 3.04 -18.17
CA CYS A 204 0.66 4.39 -17.74
C CYS A 204 0.89 5.41 -18.86
N THR A 205 -0.12 6.20 -19.17
CA THR A 205 -0.07 7.38 -20.06
C THR A 205 0.42 8.63 -19.33
#